data_AF-A0A0F9F9K7-F1
#
_entry.id   AF-A0A0F9F9K7-F1
#
_cell.length_a   1.000
_cell.length_b   1.000
_cell.length_c   1.000
_cell.angle_alpha   90.00
_cell.angle_beta   90.00
_cell.angle_gamma   90.00
#
_symmetry.space_group_name_H-M   'P 1'
#
loop_
_entity.id
_entity.type
_entity.pdbx_description
1 polymer ?
#
loop_
_entity_poly.entity_id
_entity_poly.type
_entity_poly.pdbx_seq_one_letter_code
_entity_poly.pdbx_strand_id
1 'polypeptide(L)'
;TGPWKKTIIYKEATTHKFPVEHPDVMQQWIDMDVPTEFFDDLAEYDGSVVVNRTEAQISARCDKEGANFLALNLAHDIISGDKSVEEARQFYGETMKAVMNGEKPEYAQGFVFDVASGDLSNPDESIIEK
;
A
#
# COMPACT_ATOMS: atom_id res chain seq x y z
N THR A 1 -12.90 9.86 -11.02
CA THR A 1 -12.36 9.93 -9.64
C THR A 1 -11.54 8.68 -9.41
N GLY A 2 -10.36 8.77 -8.79
CA GLY A 2 -9.52 7.60 -8.51
C GLY A 2 -10.16 6.67 -7.46
N PRO A 3 -9.69 5.42 -7.32
CA PRO A 3 -10.26 4.40 -6.44
C PRO A 3 -9.96 4.62 -4.94
N TRP A 4 -9.45 5.79 -4.58
CA TRP A 4 -8.96 6.09 -3.24
C TRP A 4 -10.07 6.44 -2.27
N LYS A 5 -10.03 5.86 -1.08
CA LYS A 5 -10.90 6.23 0.04
C LYS A 5 -10.61 7.66 0.52
N LYS A 6 -9.32 7.98 0.66
CA LYS A 6 -8.82 9.32 0.99
C LYS A 6 -7.40 9.51 0.47
N THR A 7 -7.03 10.76 0.26
CA THR A 7 -5.66 11.19 -0.10
C THR A 7 -5.23 12.30 0.85
N ILE A 8 -4.05 12.16 1.42
CA ILE A 8 -3.45 13.12 2.35
C ILE A 8 -2.15 13.63 1.74
N ILE A 9 -2.01 14.95 1.65
CA ILE A 9 -0.78 15.61 1.19
C ILE A 9 -0.07 16.24 2.38
N TYR A 10 1.19 15.89 2.57
CA TYR A 10 2.03 16.38 3.65
C TYR A 10 2.88 17.55 3.16
N LYS A 11 2.95 18.60 3.97
CA LYS A 11 3.82 19.74 3.71
C LYS A 11 5.30 19.37 3.82
N GLU A 12 5.64 18.50 4.77
CA GLU A 12 7.00 18.04 5.03
C GLU A 12 7.20 16.66 4.41
N ALA A 13 8.24 16.55 3.59
CA ALA A 13 8.62 15.28 2.96
C ALA A 13 9.44 14.42 3.92
N THR A 14 9.18 13.11 3.91
CA THR A 14 10.04 12.12 4.54
C THR A 14 10.92 11.48 3.46
N THR A 15 12.23 11.32 3.69
CA THR A 15 13.09 10.63 2.73
C THR A 15 12.86 9.13 2.81
N HIS A 16 12.39 8.53 1.71
CA HIS A 16 12.25 7.08 1.54
C HIS A 16 13.31 6.57 0.55
N LYS A 17 13.99 5.47 0.87
CA LYS A 17 15.15 4.96 0.11
C LYS A 17 14.89 3.74 -0.74
N PHE A 18 13.70 3.17 -0.65
CA PHE A 18 13.29 1.99 -1.43
C PHE A 18 12.28 2.41 -2.50
N PRO A 19 12.34 1.87 -3.73
CA PRO A 19 13.44 1.09 -4.31
C PRO A 19 14.64 1.97 -4.67
N VAL A 20 14.43 3.28 -4.74
CA VAL A 20 15.43 4.34 -4.93
C VAL A 20 15.05 5.53 -4.05
N GLU A 21 16.01 6.42 -3.76
CA GLU A 21 15.75 7.58 -2.92
C GLU A 21 14.74 8.55 -3.54
N HIS A 22 13.66 8.86 -2.81
CA HIS A 22 12.62 9.80 -3.23
C HIS A 22 11.89 10.41 -2.00
N PRO A 23 11.14 11.52 -2.18
CA PRO A 23 10.41 12.17 -1.09
C PRO A 23 8.98 11.65 -0.93
N ASP A 24 8.60 11.25 0.26
CA ASP A 24 7.23 10.87 0.59
C ASP A 24 6.37 12.07 0.96
N VAL A 25 5.43 12.45 0.10
CA VAL A 25 4.57 13.63 0.29
C VAL A 25 3.08 13.35 0.15
N MET A 26 2.69 12.25 -0.50
CA MET A 26 1.30 11.88 -0.76
C MET A 26 1.01 10.48 -0.22
N GLN A 27 0.08 10.39 0.74
CA GLN A 27 -0.41 9.12 1.26
C GLN A 27 -1.83 8.87 0.78
N GLN A 28 -2.06 7.70 0.21
CA GLN A 28 -3.36 7.31 -0.33
C GLN A 28 -3.83 6.02 0.33
N TRP A 29 -5.13 5.96 0.62
CA TRP A 29 -5.75 4.91 1.41
C TRP A 29 -6.84 4.20 0.62
N ILE A 30 -7.01 2.91 0.87
CA ILE A 30 -8.13 2.09 0.42
C ILE A 30 -8.72 1.31 1.59
N ASP A 31 -9.96 0.86 1.43
CA ASP A 31 -10.56 -0.12 2.35
C ASP A 31 -10.00 -1.51 1.99
N MET A 32 -9.42 -2.20 2.97
CA MET A 32 -8.90 -3.57 2.87
C MET A 32 -8.79 -4.14 4.28
N ASP A 33 -9.48 -5.26 4.54
CA ASP A 33 -9.28 -6.03 5.77
C ASP A 33 -8.02 -6.88 5.61
N VAL A 34 -6.98 -6.54 6.37
CA VAL A 34 -5.69 -7.20 6.33
C VAL A 34 -5.62 -8.18 7.49
N PRO A 35 -5.43 -9.49 7.25
CA PRO A 35 -5.24 -10.46 8.32
C PRO A 35 -3.98 -10.15 9.13
N THR A 36 -4.07 -10.24 10.46
CA THR A 36 -3.02 -9.79 11.39
C THR A 36 -1.70 -10.55 11.25
N GLU A 37 -1.76 -11.79 10.77
CA GLU A 37 -0.58 -12.61 10.51
C GLU A 37 0.35 -12.03 9.44
N PHE A 38 -0.13 -11.13 8.58
CA PHE A 38 0.67 -10.48 7.53
C PHE A 38 1.22 -9.10 7.95
N PHE A 39 0.98 -8.64 9.18
CA PHE A 39 1.40 -7.28 9.57
C PHE A 39 2.92 -7.13 9.57
N ASP A 40 3.65 -8.15 10.03
CA ASP A 40 5.11 -8.15 10.02
C ASP A 40 5.64 -8.20 8.58
N ASP A 41 5.06 -9.04 7.72
CA ASP A 41 5.44 -9.16 6.32
C ASP A 41 5.26 -7.85 5.55
N LEU A 42 4.12 -7.16 5.75
CA LEU A 42 3.87 -5.86 5.12
C LEU A 42 4.80 -4.76 5.63
N ALA A 43 5.14 -4.79 6.92
CA ALA A 43 6.10 -3.85 7.50
C ALA A 43 7.54 -4.11 7.02
N GLU A 44 7.92 -5.37 6.78
CA GLU A 44 9.21 -5.73 6.18
C GLU A 44 9.27 -5.40 4.68
N TYR A 45 8.14 -5.55 3.98
CA TYR A 45 8.02 -5.27 2.56
C TYR A 45 8.27 -3.79 2.22
N ASP A 46 7.56 -2.85 2.82
CA ASP A 46 7.72 -1.42 2.55
C ASP A 46 7.30 -0.58 3.77
N GLY A 47 8.24 0.19 4.33
CA GLY A 47 7.99 1.04 5.49
C GLY A 47 6.99 2.19 5.26
N SER A 48 6.63 2.44 4.01
CA SER A 48 5.62 3.43 3.61
C SER A 48 4.23 2.82 3.45
N VAL A 49 4.11 1.49 3.57
CA VAL A 49 2.83 0.78 3.66
C VAL A 49 2.39 0.72 5.12
N VAL A 50 1.17 1.18 5.39
CA VAL A 50 0.61 1.23 6.75
C VAL A 50 -0.78 0.65 6.77
N VAL A 51 -1.01 -0.27 7.71
CA VAL A 51 -2.30 -0.90 7.99
C VAL A 51 -2.98 -0.22 9.19
N ASN A 52 -4.26 0.11 9.04
CA ASN A 52 -5.16 0.53 10.10
C ASN A 52 -6.27 -0.52 10.25
N ARG A 53 -6.11 -1.44 11.21
CA ARG A 53 -7.07 -2.54 11.46
C ARG A 53 -8.44 -2.04 11.88
N THR A 54 -8.49 -1.04 12.76
CA THR A 54 -9.73 -0.51 13.31
C THR A 54 -10.68 -0.03 12.23
N GLU A 55 -10.15 0.67 11.22
CA GLU A 55 -10.93 1.16 10.08
C GLU A 55 -10.96 0.18 8.88
N ALA A 56 -10.25 -0.95 8.98
CA ALA A 56 -9.95 -1.86 7.86
C ALA A 56 -9.45 -1.13 6.62
N GLN A 57 -8.35 -0.40 6.80
CA GLN A 57 -7.71 0.35 5.71
C GLN A 57 -6.22 0.01 5.61
N ILE A 58 -5.71 0.09 4.39
CA ILE A 58 -4.28 0.08 4.09
C ILE A 58 -3.93 1.32 3.27
N SER A 59 -2.69 1.78 3.40
CA SER A 59 -2.18 2.92 2.64
C SER A 59 -0.77 2.72 2.17
N ALA A 60 -0.41 3.50 1.14
CA ALA A 60 0.96 3.71 0.71
C ALA A 60 1.25 5.20 0.64
N ARG A 61 2.49 5.59 0.92
CA ARG A 61 2.98 6.97 0.83
C ARG A 61 4.15 7.06 -0.16
N CYS A 62 4.11 8.06 -1.05
CA CYS A 62 5.13 8.29 -2.08
C CYS A 62 5.07 9.74 -2.64
N ASP A 63 5.88 10.09 -3.64
CA ASP A 63 5.74 11.31 -4.47
C ASP A 63 4.81 11.13 -5.67
N LYS A 64 4.52 9.87 -6.05
CA LYS A 64 3.75 9.54 -7.27
C LYS A 64 2.61 8.57 -6.98
N GLU A 65 1.45 8.83 -7.56
CA GLU A 65 0.25 7.99 -7.43
C GLU A 65 0.48 6.56 -7.97
N GLY A 66 1.17 6.45 -9.11
CA GLY A 66 1.51 5.14 -9.69
C GLY A 66 2.36 4.26 -8.78
N ALA A 67 3.22 4.86 -7.95
CA ALA A 67 4.01 4.12 -6.97
C ALA A 67 3.15 3.64 -5.79
N ASN A 68 2.13 4.41 -5.40
CA ASN A 68 1.16 3.96 -4.41
C ASN A 68 0.29 2.80 -4.93
N PHE A 69 -0.11 2.82 -6.21
CA PHE A 69 -0.77 1.66 -6.84
C PHE A 69 0.12 0.41 -6.78
N LEU A 70 1.37 0.53 -7.21
CA LEU A 70 2.33 -0.57 -7.21
C LEU A 70 2.53 -1.14 -5.80
N ALA A 71 2.75 -0.25 -4.81
CA ALA A 71 2.96 -0.64 -3.43
C ALA A 71 1.80 -1.49 -2.87
N LEU A 72 0.57 -1.05 -3.11
CA LEU A 72 -0.64 -1.70 -2.59
C LEU A 72 -1.05 -2.95 -3.38
N ASN A 73 -0.80 -3.01 -4.69
CA ASN A 73 -0.96 -4.25 -5.46
C ASN A 73 -0.04 -5.35 -4.92
N LEU A 74 1.21 -5.02 -4.65
CA LEU A 74 2.17 -5.98 -4.10
C LEU A 74 1.89 -6.35 -2.63
N ALA A 75 1.33 -5.42 -1.85
CA ALA A 75 0.81 -5.74 -0.52
C ALA A 75 -0.32 -6.79 -0.61
N HIS A 76 -1.23 -6.64 -1.57
CA HIS A 76 -2.27 -7.63 -1.84
C HIS A 76 -1.70 -8.99 -2.27
N ASP A 77 -0.67 -9.00 -3.14
CA ASP A 77 -0.01 -10.24 -3.56
C ASP A 77 0.64 -10.99 -2.39
N ILE A 78 1.21 -10.26 -1.42
CA ILE A 78 1.75 -10.85 -0.19
C ILE A 78 0.61 -11.49 0.63
N ILE A 79 -0.46 -10.75 0.88
CA ILE A 79 -1.62 -11.23 1.65
C ILE A 79 -2.27 -12.46 0.99
N SER A 80 -2.31 -12.49 -0.35
CA SER A 80 -2.89 -13.60 -1.13
C SER A 80 -1.97 -14.80 -1.25
N GLY A 81 -0.69 -14.66 -0.84
CA GLY A 81 0.33 -15.69 -1.00
C GLY A 81 0.88 -15.83 -2.42
N ASP A 82 0.59 -14.87 -3.31
CA ASP A 82 1.08 -14.83 -4.70
C ASP A 82 2.54 -14.40 -4.79
N LYS A 83 3.04 -13.68 -3.77
CA LYS A 83 4.44 -13.29 -3.63
C LYS A 83 4.90 -13.36 -2.19
N SER A 84 6.15 -13.79 -1.98
CA SER A 84 6.87 -13.49 -0.75
C SER A 84 7.26 -12.01 -0.67
N VAL A 85 7.63 -11.55 0.53
CA VAL A 85 8.19 -10.21 0.77
C VAL A 85 9.37 -9.91 -0.16
N GLU A 86 10.30 -10.86 -0.32
CA GLU A 86 11.48 -10.67 -1.15
C GLU A 86 11.14 -10.54 -2.64
N GLU A 87 10.24 -11.38 -3.16
CA GLU A 87 9.74 -11.31 -4.53
C GLU A 87 8.99 -10.00 -4.79
N ALA A 88 8.17 -9.55 -3.85
CA ALA A 88 7.46 -8.28 -3.96
C ALA A 88 8.45 -7.09 -4.03
N ARG A 89 9.49 -7.09 -3.18
CA ARG A 89 10.53 -6.05 -3.20
C ARG A 89 11.31 -6.03 -4.52
N GLN A 90 11.67 -7.20 -5.05
CA GLN A 90 12.33 -7.29 -6.35
C GLN A 90 11.44 -6.80 -7.49
N PHE A 91 10.18 -7.26 -7.52
CA PHE A 91 9.20 -6.88 -8.54
C PHE A 91 8.94 -5.38 -8.54
N TYR A 92 8.86 -4.75 -7.35
CA TYR A 92 8.74 -3.30 -7.23
C TYR A 92 9.89 -2.60 -7.95
N GLY A 93 11.13 -3.00 -7.65
CA GLY A 93 12.33 -2.39 -8.23
C GLY A 93 12.39 -2.55 -9.75
N GLU A 94 12.01 -3.71 -10.28
CA GLU A 94 11.93 -3.96 -11.72
C GLU A 94 10.83 -3.13 -12.40
N THR A 95 9.66 -3.06 -11.79
CA THR A 95 8.53 -2.27 -12.29
C THR A 95 8.87 -0.79 -12.33
N MET A 96 9.52 -0.26 -11.29
CA MET A 96 9.94 1.14 -11.27
C MET A 96 11.03 1.45 -12.31
N LYS A 97 11.93 0.51 -12.60
CA LYS A 97 12.87 0.66 -13.73
C LYS A 97 12.15 0.78 -15.06
N ALA A 98 11.12 -0.05 -15.29
CA ALA A 98 10.29 0.04 -16.49
C ALA A 98 9.58 1.41 -16.58
N VAL A 99 8.99 1.88 -15.48
CA VAL A 99 8.38 3.23 -15.42
C VAL A 99 9.41 4.33 -15.75
N MET A 100 10.64 4.24 -15.20
CA MET A 100 11.72 5.18 -15.50
C MET A 100 12.15 5.16 -16.97
N ASN A 101 11.99 4.02 -17.65
CA ASN A 101 12.23 3.88 -19.10
C ASN A 101 11.05 4.36 -19.96
N GLY A 102 9.99 4.89 -19.35
CA GLY A 102 8.80 5.40 -20.04
C GLY A 102 7.72 4.37 -20.32
N GLU A 103 7.86 3.16 -19.78
CA GLU A 103 6.82 2.13 -19.86
C GLU A 103 5.67 2.42 -18.89
N LYS A 104 4.53 1.75 -19.12
CA LYS A 104 3.31 1.91 -18.32
C LYS A 104 2.84 0.55 -17.78
N PRO A 105 3.62 -0.08 -16.88
CA PRO A 105 3.26 -1.39 -16.34
C PRO A 105 1.93 -1.29 -15.59
N GLU A 106 1.08 -2.29 -15.77
CA GLU A 106 -0.30 -2.33 -15.25
C GLU A 106 -0.36 -2.05 -13.74
N TYR A 107 0.56 -2.64 -12.97
CA TYR A 107 0.66 -2.47 -11.51
C TYR A 107 0.87 -1.02 -11.06
N ALA A 108 1.37 -0.14 -11.94
CA ALA A 108 1.58 1.27 -11.65
C ALA A 108 0.49 2.18 -12.24
N GLN A 109 -0.54 1.62 -12.90
CA GLN A 109 -1.63 2.38 -13.53
C GLN A 109 -2.95 2.30 -12.75
N GLY A 110 -3.12 1.30 -11.90
CA GLY A 110 -4.33 1.08 -11.12
C GLY A 110 -4.22 -0.17 -10.26
N PHE A 111 -5.30 -0.51 -9.55
CA PHE A 111 -5.37 -1.78 -8.83
C PHE A 111 -5.62 -2.94 -9.79
N VAL A 112 -4.88 -4.04 -9.59
CA VAL A 112 -5.06 -5.31 -10.34
C VAL A 112 -5.94 -6.32 -9.60
N PHE A 113 -6.58 -5.87 -8.53
CA PHE A 113 -7.55 -6.59 -7.72
C PHE A 113 -8.77 -5.69 -7.47
N ASP A 114 -9.90 -6.30 -7.12
CA ASP A 114 -11.10 -5.57 -6.76
C ASP A 114 -10.95 -4.98 -5.36
N VAL A 115 -10.89 -3.65 -5.28
CA VAL A 115 -10.92 -2.96 -3.97
C VAL A 115 -12.30 -3.16 -3.36
N ALA A 116 -12.32 -3.76 -2.18
CA ALA A 116 -13.55 -4.04 -1.48
C ALA A 116 -14.37 -2.76 -1.23
N SER A 117 -15.69 -2.91 -1.23
CA SER A 117 -16.62 -1.81 -0.99
C SER A 117 -17.56 -2.17 0.16
N GLY A 118 -17.89 -1.18 0.99
CA GLY A 118 -18.73 -1.37 2.16
C GLY A 118 -18.00 -0.99 3.46
N ASP A 119 -18.61 -1.36 4.58
CA ASP A 119 -18.00 -1.23 5.90
C ASP A 119 -17.27 -2.53 6.24
N LEU A 120 -15.94 -2.46 6.29
CA LEU A 120 -15.07 -3.56 6.69
C LEU A 120 -14.49 -3.36 8.09
N SER A 121 -14.89 -2.30 8.80
CA SER A 121 -14.24 -1.89 10.04
C SER A 121 -14.22 -3.00 11.08
N ASN A 122 -13.10 -3.11 11.79
CA ASN A 122 -12.91 -4.04 12.89
C ASN A 122 -12.60 -3.24 14.17
N PRO A 123 -13.62 -2.65 14.83
CA PRO A 123 -13.43 -1.67 15.90
C PRO A 123 -12.99 -2.26 17.24
N ASP A 124 -12.60 -3.54 17.29
CA ASP A 124 -12.41 -4.33 18.51
C ASP A 124 -13.67 -4.42 19.39
N GLU A 125 -13.55 -5.14 20.51
CA GLU A 125 -14.60 -5.30 21.51
C GLU A 125 -14.23 -4.58 22.81
N SER A 126 -15.22 -3.94 23.44
CA SER A 126 -15.01 -3.31 24.76
C SER A 126 -14.81 -4.39 25.83
N ILE A 127 -13.70 -4.33 26.56
CA ILE A 127 -13.44 -5.17 27.74
C ILE A 127 -13.95 -4.54 29.05
N ILE A 128 -14.53 -3.34 28.98
CA ILE A 128 -15.13 -2.64 30.11
C ILE A 128 -16.65 -2.71 29.96
N GLU A 129 -17.33 -3.23 30.99
CA GLU A 129 -18.78 -3.17 31.10
C GLU A 129 -19.23 -1.74 31.41
N LYS A 130 -20.31 -1.28 30.74
CA LYS A 130 -20.88 0.06 30.93
C LYS A 130 -21.78 0.14 32.16
#